data_AF-A0A0J7NW69-F1
#
_entry.id   AF-A0A0J7NW69-F1
#
_cell.length_a   1.000
_cell.length_b   1.000
_cell.length_c   1.000
_cell.angle_alpha   90.00
_cell.angle_beta   90.00
_cell.angle_gamma   90.00
#
_symmetry.space_group_name_H-M   'P 1'
#
loop_
_entity.id
_entity.type
_entity.pdbx_description
1 polymer ?
#
loop_
_entity_poly.entity_id
_entity_poly.type
_entity_poly.pdbx_seq_one_letter_code
_entity_poly.pdbx_strand_id
1 'polypeptide(L)'
;MRFAVAFEQHNATLSAATMVTLSAEQLDTVRRLNSLDLELYEFAKNLAFQRFKRLRDRDPHFVQRFQHLGELPSRQSVTEFNWDSVIEDTTE
;
A
#
# COMPACT_ATOMS: atom_id res chain seq x y z
N MET A 1 -0.61 -4.75 17.82
CA MET A 1 0.37 -4.66 16.71
C MET A 1 0.92 -3.25 16.70
N ARG A 2 2.24 -3.03 16.56
CA ARG A 2 2.85 -1.70 16.45
C ARG A 2 3.58 -1.64 15.11
N PHE A 3 3.21 -0.71 14.23
CA PHE A 3 3.96 -0.47 13.00
C PHE A 3 4.94 0.68 13.26
N ALA A 4 6.18 0.50 12.85
CA ALA A 4 7.26 1.46 13.08
C ALA A 4 7.25 2.64 12.10
N VAL A 5 6.41 2.59 11.06
CA VAL A 5 6.31 3.58 10.00
C VAL A 5 4.84 3.92 9.80
N ALA A 6 4.52 5.21 9.64
CA ALA A 6 3.19 5.66 9.27
C ALA A 6 2.92 5.27 7.80
N PHE A 7 1.69 4.83 7.51
CA PHE A 7 1.32 4.55 6.12
C PHE A 7 0.96 5.85 5.42
N GLU A 8 1.87 6.37 4.59
CA GLU A 8 1.56 7.45 3.66
C GLU A 8 1.19 6.87 2.30
N GLN A 9 0.05 7.30 1.77
CA GLN A 9 -0.42 6.83 0.47
C GLN A 9 -0.08 7.86 -0.62
N HIS A 10 0.92 7.56 -1.43
CA HIS A 10 1.28 8.38 -2.59
C HIS A 10 0.52 7.92 -3.84
N ASN A 11 -0.69 8.46 -4.03
CA ASN A 11 -1.53 8.11 -5.19
C ASN A 11 -1.17 8.86 -6.48
N ALA A 12 -0.32 9.88 -6.39
CA ALA A 12 0.23 10.58 -7.53
C ALA A 12 1.33 9.72 -8.19
N THR A 13 0.90 8.68 -8.91
CA THR A 13 1.80 7.74 -9.58
C THR A 13 1.87 8.04 -11.08
N LEU A 14 2.94 7.56 -11.72
CA LEU A 14 3.05 7.61 -13.18
C LEU A 14 1.86 6.92 -13.85
N SER A 15 1.44 5.76 -13.33
CA SER A 15 0.25 5.05 -13.81
C SER A 15 -1.01 5.89 -13.69
N ALA A 16 -1.21 6.63 -12.59
CA ALA A 16 -2.35 7.53 -12.44
C ALA A 16 -2.36 8.64 -13.50
N ALA A 17 -1.20 9.21 -13.83
CA ALA A 17 -1.08 10.19 -14.92
C ALA A 17 -1.33 9.55 -16.30
N THR A 18 -0.79 8.36 -16.56
CA THR A 18 -0.98 7.63 -17.81
C THR A 18 -2.44 7.23 -18.02
N MET A 19 -3.17 6.84 -16.97
CA MET A 19 -4.58 6.45 -17.06
C MET A 19 -5.47 7.54 -17.67
N VAL A 20 -5.17 8.82 -17.42
CA VAL A 20 -5.92 9.96 -17.97
C VAL A 20 -5.69 10.13 -19.48
N THR A 21 -4.56 9.63 -19.99
CA THR A 21 -4.18 9.75 -21.41
C THR A 21 -4.68 8.59 -22.27
N LEU A 22 -5.17 7.50 -21.67
CA LEU A 22 -5.60 6.29 -22.39
C LEU A 22 -7.04 6.42 -22.88
N SER A 23 -7.29 5.97 -24.11
CA SER A 23 -8.65 5.85 -24.63
C SER A 23 -9.39 4.68 -23.95
N ALA A 24 -10.73 4.70 -24.03
CA ALA A 24 -11.56 3.61 -23.50
C ALA A 24 -11.20 2.26 -24.14
N GLU A 25 -10.95 2.23 -25.45
CA GLU A 25 -10.58 1.00 -26.18
C GLU A 25 -9.21 0.45 -25.74
N GLN A 26 -8.24 1.34 -25.48
CA GLN A 26 -6.93 0.95 -24.95
C GLN A 26 -7.08 0.36 -23.54
N LEU A 27 -7.90 0.97 -22.68
CA LEU A 27 -8.19 0.46 -21.34
C LEU A 27 -8.86 -0.91 -21.39
N ASP A 28 -9.82 -1.11 -22.28
CA ASP A 28 -10.50 -2.40 -22.43
C ASP A 28 -9.56 -3.49 -22.95
N THR A 29 -8.64 -3.12 -23.85
CA THR A 29 -7.59 -4.04 -24.31
C THR A 29 -6.68 -4.46 -23.15
N VAL A 30 -6.22 -3.51 -22.33
CA VAL A 30 -5.39 -3.80 -21.15
C VAL A 30 -6.14 -4.71 -20.17
N ARG A 31 -7.41 -4.43 -19.88
CA ARG A 31 -8.25 -5.26 -18.99
C ARG A 31 -8.42 -6.68 -19.53
N ARG A 32 -8.70 -6.83 -20.83
CA ARG A 32 -8.88 -8.13 -21.46
C ARG A 32 -7.61 -8.97 -21.37
N LEU A 33 -6.46 -8.37 -21.66
CA LEU A 33 -5.16 -9.03 -21.59
C LEU A 33 -4.80 -9.45 -20.15
N ASN A 34 -5.23 -8.70 -19.15
CA ASN A 34 -4.94 -8.93 -17.73
C ASN A 34 -6.15 -9.49 -16.95
N SER A 35 -7.06 -10.21 -17.62
CA SER A 35 -8.30 -10.70 -17.00
C SER A 35 -8.05 -11.57 -15.77
N LEU A 36 -7.06 -12.47 -15.82
CA LEU A 36 -6.66 -13.29 -14.67
C LEU A 36 -6.06 -12.46 -13.53
N ASP A 37 -5.27 -11.45 -13.84
CA ASP A 37 -4.67 -10.57 -12.84
C ASP A 37 -5.74 -9.72 -12.14
N LEU A 38 -6.80 -9.32 -12.85
CA LEU A 38 -7.95 -8.64 -12.26
C LEU A 38 -8.66 -9.55 -11.25
N GLU A 39 -8.87 -10.82 -11.59
CA GLU A 39 -9.47 -11.80 -10.67
C GLU A 39 -8.59 -12.03 -9.44
N LEU A 40 -7.28 -12.21 -9.65
CA LEU A 40 -6.31 -12.38 -8.57
C LEU A 40 -6.25 -11.14 -7.67
N TYR A 41 -6.22 -9.95 -8.26
CA TYR A 41 -6.20 -8.69 -7.51
C TYR A 41 -7.45 -8.54 -6.64
N GLU A 42 -8.64 -8.81 -7.18
CA GLU A 42 -9.88 -8.76 -6.42
C GLU A 42 -9.89 -9.78 -5.27
N PHE A 43 -9.44 -11.01 -5.52
CA PHE A 43 -9.29 -12.00 -4.44
C PHE A 43 -8.32 -11.53 -3.35
N ALA A 44 -7.13 -11.06 -3.74
CA ALA A 44 -6.08 -10.63 -2.82
C ALA A 44 -6.53 -9.43 -1.99
N LYS A 45 -7.18 -8.45 -2.62
CA LYS A 45 -7.76 -7.27 -1.97
C LYS A 45 -8.80 -7.66 -0.93
N ASN A 46 -9.74 -8.54 -1.30
CA ASN A 46 -10.75 -9.03 -0.38
C ASN A 46 -10.12 -9.77 0.81
N LEU A 47 -9.16 -10.65 0.56
CA LEU A 47 -8.44 -11.38 1.61
C LEU A 47 -7.66 -10.42 2.54
N ALA A 48 -6.99 -9.42 1.99
CA ALA A 48 -6.25 -8.41 2.75
C ALA A 48 -7.18 -7.63 3.69
N PHE A 49 -8.33 -7.14 3.19
CA PHE A 49 -9.30 -6.43 4.02
C PHE A 49 -9.94 -7.32 5.09
N GLN A 50 -10.19 -8.60 4.79
CA GLN A 50 -10.67 -9.55 5.79
C GLN A 50 -9.64 -9.76 6.91
N ARG A 51 -8.36 -9.94 6.56
CA ARG A 51 -7.25 -10.06 7.53
C ARG A 51 -7.13 -8.80 8.38
N PHE A 52 -7.16 -7.63 7.75
CA PHE A 52 -7.12 -6.34 8.44
C PHE A 52 -8.29 -6.18 9.42
N LYS A 53 -9.52 -6.48 8.98
CA LYS A 53 -10.71 -6.44 9.84
C LYS A 53 -10.56 -7.35 11.07
N ARG A 54 -10.11 -8.59 10.89
CA ARG A 54 -9.87 -9.52 12.01
C ARG A 54 -8.81 -9.00 12.99
N LEU A 55 -7.76 -8.35 12.50
CA LEU A 55 -6.74 -7.75 13.35
C LEU A 55 -7.28 -6.55 14.13
N ARG A 56 -8.03 -5.69 13.45
CA ARG A 56 -8.71 -4.53 14.05
C ARG A 56 -9.66 -4.95 15.15
N ASP A 57 -10.55 -5.90 14.85
CA ASP A 57 -11.61 -6.34 15.77
C ASP A 57 -11.04 -7.09 17.00
N ARG A 58 -9.80 -7.59 16.92
CA ARG A 58 -9.08 -8.23 18.04
C ARG A 58 -8.33 -7.26 18.95
N ASP A 59 -8.13 -6.01 18.55
CA ASP A 59 -7.39 -5.01 19.33
C ASP A 59 -8.35 -4.02 20.01
N PRO A 60 -8.57 -4.11 21.34
CA PRO A 60 -9.47 -3.21 22.06
C PRO A 60 -9.06 -1.73 22.01
N HIS A 61 -7.78 -1.46 21.72
CA HIS A 61 -7.22 -0.10 21.63
C HIS A 61 -6.81 0.25 20.21
N PHE A 62 -7.42 -0.40 19.21
CA PHE A 62 -7.06 -0.23 17.81
C PHE A 62 -7.04 1.23 17.38
N VAL A 63 -8.11 1.99 17.65
CA VAL A 63 -8.26 3.39 17.21
C VAL A 63 -7.08 4.23 17.70
N GLN A 64 -6.77 4.13 18.98
CA GLN A 64 -5.64 4.85 19.58
C GLN A 64 -4.32 4.42 18.94
N ARG A 65 -4.03 3.12 18.85
CA ARG A 65 -2.75 2.64 18.30
C ARG A 65 -2.58 2.93 16.80
N PHE A 66 -3.68 2.92 16.07
CA PHE A 66 -3.71 3.21 14.65
C PHE A 66 -3.46 4.71 14.39
N GLN A 67 -3.97 5.59 15.25
CA GLN A 67 -3.71 7.03 15.15
C GLN A 67 -2.24 7.40 15.41
N HIS A 68 -1.53 6.62 16.22
CA HIS A 68 -0.11 6.86 16.58
C HIS A 68 0.82 5.87 15.83
N LEU A 69 0.43 5.44 14.62
CA LEU A 69 1.29 4.62 13.76
C LEU A 69 2.56 5.39 13.39
N GLY A 70 3.73 4.75 13.55
CA GLY A 70 5.01 5.39 13.26
C GLY A 70 5.57 6.28 14.38
N GLU A 71 4.80 6.60 15.42
CA GLU A 71 5.31 7.39 16.54
C GLU A 71 6.15 6.52 17.50
N LEU A 72 7.47 6.71 17.48
CA LEU A 72 8.40 6.05 18.41
C LEU A 72 8.85 7.04 19.50
N PRO A 73 8.62 6.74 20.80
CA PRO A 73 9.02 7.62 21.90
C PRO A 73 10.52 7.97 21.96
N SER A 74 11.37 7.18 21.29
CA SER A 74 12.83 7.29 21.33
C SER A 74 13.47 7.82 20.04
N ARG A 75 12.71 8.10 18.97
CA ARG A 75 13.24 8.58 17.68
C ARG A 75 12.32 9.66 17.09
N GLN A 76 12.59 10.92 17.41
CA GLN A 76 11.81 12.07 16.96
C GLN A 76 12.00 12.46 15.48
N SER A 77 12.83 11.77 14.70
CA SER A 77 13.26 12.31 13.39
C SER A 77 13.68 11.29 12.32
N VAL A 78 13.26 10.02 12.38
CA VAL A 78 13.63 9.01 11.35
C VAL A 78 12.43 8.12 11.01
N THR A 79 11.35 8.71 10.51
CA THR A 79 10.15 7.96 10.09
C THR A 79 9.75 8.19 8.64
N GLU A 80 10.54 8.94 7.87
CA GLU A 80 10.41 8.92 6.42
C GLU A 80 11.11 7.66 5.89
N PHE A 81 10.33 6.79 5.27
CA PHE A 81 10.85 5.64 4.54
C PHE A 81 11.67 6.16 3.34
N ASN A 82 12.99 6.01 3.41
CA ASN A 82 13.89 6.47 2.35
C ASN A 82 14.10 5.37 1.30
N TRP A 83 13.54 5.56 0.10
CA TRP A 83 13.70 4.64 -1.03
C TRP A 83 15.16 4.49 -1.49
N ASP A 84 16.00 5.52 -1.33
CA ASP A 84 17.41 5.49 -1.75
C ASP A 84 18.23 4.52 -0.90
N SER A 85 17.83 4.27 0.35
CA SER A 85 18.53 3.34 1.26
C SER A 85 18.35 1.86 0.93
N VAL A 86 17.40 1.50 0.05
CA VAL A 86 17.07 0.11 -0.30
C VAL A 86 17.69 -0.31 -1.64
N ILE A 87 18.15 0.64 -2.45
CA ILE A 87 18.67 0.38 -3.80
C ILE A 87 20.17 0.03 -3.82
N GLU A 88 20.93 0.35 -2.77
CA GLU A 88 22.40 0.19 -2.76
C GLU A 88 22.92 -1.25 -2.56
N ASP A 89 22.07 -2.26 -2.31
CA ASP A 89 22.53 -3.60 -1.87
C ASP A 89 22.18 -4.76 -2.83
N THR A 90 22.11 -4.49 -4.15
CA THR A 90 21.83 -5.55 -5.16
C THR A 90 22.85 -5.66 -6.30
N THR A 91 24.07 -5.15 -6.12
CA THR A 91 25.18 -5.38 -7.06
C THR A 91 26.44 -5.81 -6.32
N GLU A 92 26.55 -7.11 -6.06
CA GLU A 92 27.81 -7.86 -6.06
C GLU A 92 27.70 -9.05 -7.01
#